data_AF-A0A2Z2MNK1-F1
#
_entry.id   AF-A0A2Z2MNK1-F1
#
_cell.length_a   1.000
_cell.length_b   1.000
_cell.length_c   1.000
_cell.angle_alpha   90.00
_cell.angle_beta   90.00
_cell.angle_gamma   90.00
#
_symmetry.space_group_name_H-M   'P 1'
#
loop_
_entity.id
_entity.type
_entity.pdbx_description
1 polymer ?
#
loop_
_entity_poly.entity_id
_entity_poly.type
_entity_poly.pdbx_seq_one_letter_code
_entity_poly.pdbx_strand_id
1 'polypeptide(L)'
;MPRHPIVGKLKIMGLVFILVFALALVPAFSVPSIELNVQPIGSCTAEKYYIDVNVTNLEGSDLVNYTFNITIPASRVLFYPSLTYGNVYVVDGDGNPLYYWVMRRTRKVLTVFFRVPYLPANGWRVVRIYYGSDNPYRRYRKPKKLFVYFEPFNRLGTYEHVDTGIFLNSQVFGDGELSVSRGKLKVNSTISTWIFSEAKEARLTTLVVDDEYRIVFKFRRASNSQGAESYPFYMFIHAKVGRNGHRYDYIGIHEDQNSKFHFEFGNDNTGTYESSSRAGKQYYLGEIFVSPSNSTGRVEKFSSGALIDSYVFETRNRFRNREISVGFGQANADFFATVNLLAYIDWVYIVRHADYSAEVIGMGAECSFN
;
A
#
# COMPACT_ATOMS: atom_id res chain seq x y z
N MET A 1 -6.18 19.04 42.78
CA MET A 1 -7.05 19.79 43.73
C MET A 1 -7.60 21.02 43.00
N PRO A 2 -8.85 21.44 43.24
CA PRO A 2 -10.02 20.99 42.50
C PRO A 2 -10.71 22.07 41.65
N ARG A 3 -11.68 21.58 40.85
CA ARG A 3 -12.62 22.30 39.98
C ARG A 3 -13.39 23.41 40.69
N HIS A 4 -13.67 24.49 39.96
CA HIS A 4 -14.82 25.37 40.22
C HIS A 4 -15.67 25.56 38.96
N PRO A 5 -16.94 25.13 38.95
CA PRO A 5 -17.95 25.60 38.01
C PRO A 5 -18.68 26.82 38.58
N ILE A 6 -18.84 27.87 37.76
CA ILE A 6 -19.71 29.00 38.07
C ILE A 6 -21.07 28.75 37.45
N VAL A 7 -22.06 28.61 38.33
CA VAL A 7 -23.49 28.60 38.04
C VAL A 7 -23.98 30.04 38.09
N GLY A 8 -24.58 30.52 37.00
CA GLY A 8 -25.27 31.80 36.93
C GLY A 8 -26.69 31.62 36.39
N LYS A 9 -27.65 31.40 37.29
CA LYS A 9 -29.09 31.53 37.00
C LYS A 9 -29.42 33.01 36.84
N LEU A 10 -30.02 33.41 35.71
CA LEU A 10 -30.77 34.66 35.64
C LEU A 10 -32.25 34.35 35.48
N LYS A 11 -32.99 34.51 36.58
CA LYS A 11 -34.45 34.62 36.58
C LYS A 11 -34.79 36.09 36.34
N ILE A 12 -35.57 36.38 35.32
CA ILE A 12 -36.38 37.61 35.26
C ILE A 12 -37.80 37.19 34.89
N MET A 13 -38.65 37.10 35.92
CA MET A 13 -40.10 37.16 35.80
C MET A 13 -40.55 38.54 36.30
N GLY A 14 -41.50 39.14 35.57
CA GLY A 14 -42.20 40.39 35.88
C GLY A 14 -42.64 41.02 34.56
N LEU A 15 -43.79 40.64 33.98
CA LEU A 15 -45.15 41.21 34.20
C LEU A 15 -45.14 42.75 34.24
N VAL A 16 -45.99 43.53 33.57
CA VAL A 16 -47.09 43.35 32.60
C VAL A 16 -47.59 44.77 32.26
N PHE A 17 -48.04 44.98 31.02
CA PHE A 17 -48.99 46.01 30.52
C PHE A 17 -48.85 47.50 30.90
N ILE A 18 -48.58 48.33 29.87
CA ILE A 18 -49.37 49.51 29.45
C ILE A 18 -49.23 49.55 27.90
N LEU A 19 -50.16 49.06 27.09
CA LEU A 19 -51.42 49.66 26.60
C LEU A 19 -51.25 50.97 25.76
N VAL A 20 -51.22 50.77 24.43
CA VAL A 20 -52.08 51.42 23.41
C VAL A 20 -51.72 52.79 22.78
N PHE A 21 -52.01 52.83 21.48
CA PHE A 21 -52.12 53.96 20.53
C PHE A 21 -50.85 54.51 19.86
N ALA A 22 -50.42 53.81 18.81
CA ALA A 22 -49.99 54.45 17.57
C ALA A 22 -50.38 53.57 16.37
N LEU A 23 -51.65 53.71 15.94
CA LEU A 23 -52.06 53.40 14.57
C LEU A 23 -51.27 54.36 13.65
N ALA A 24 -50.21 53.87 13.04
CA ALA A 24 -49.67 54.46 11.83
C ALA A 24 -49.91 53.45 10.71
N LEU A 25 -50.82 53.80 9.82
CA LEU A 25 -51.08 53.13 8.55
C LEU A 25 -49.77 53.02 7.77
N VAL A 26 -49.14 51.84 7.82
CA VAL A 26 -48.10 51.48 6.85
C VAL A 26 -48.84 50.84 5.67
N PRO A 27 -48.71 51.35 4.44
CA PRO A 27 -49.23 50.65 3.28
C PRO A 27 -48.58 49.26 3.24
N ALA A 28 -49.42 48.23 3.24
CA ALA A 28 -48.98 46.86 3.00
C ALA A 28 -48.41 46.80 1.58
N PHE A 29 -47.09 46.98 1.46
CA PHE A 29 -46.38 46.63 0.25
C PHE A 29 -46.52 45.11 0.11
N SER A 30 -47.36 44.68 -0.83
CA SER A 30 -47.42 43.29 -1.26
C SER A 30 -46.02 42.92 -1.78
N VAL A 31 -45.25 42.23 -0.96
CA VAL A 31 -44.02 41.59 -1.41
C VAL A 31 -44.45 40.58 -2.47
N PRO A 32 -43.96 40.65 -3.71
CA PRO A 32 -44.31 39.66 -4.71
C PRO A 32 -43.94 38.28 -4.16
N SER A 33 -44.94 37.41 -4.04
CA SER A 33 -44.73 36.01 -3.70
C SER A 33 -43.92 35.38 -4.82
N ILE A 34 -42.69 34.96 -4.52
CA ILE A 34 -41.91 34.13 -5.41
C ILE A 34 -42.51 32.73 -5.31
N GLU A 35 -43.29 32.34 -6.31
CA GLU A 35 -43.67 30.94 -6.51
C GLU A 35 -42.43 30.16 -6.95
N LEU A 36 -41.79 29.48 -6.00
CA LEU A 36 -40.80 28.45 -6.29
C LEU A 36 -41.54 27.19 -6.77
N ASN A 37 -41.69 27.05 -8.09
CA ASN A 37 -42.18 25.81 -8.67
C ASN A 37 -41.03 24.79 -8.65
N VAL A 38 -40.91 24.05 -7.55
CA VAL A 38 -39.96 22.93 -7.43
C VAL A 38 -40.56 21.77 -8.23
N GLN A 39 -40.20 21.67 -9.52
CA GLN A 39 -40.49 20.47 -10.28
C GLN A 39 -39.72 19.30 -9.62
N PRO A 40 -40.40 18.18 -9.29
CA PRO A 40 -39.70 16.98 -8.88
C PRO A 40 -38.83 16.55 -10.06
N ILE A 41 -37.51 16.70 -9.89
CA ILE A 41 -36.54 16.08 -10.76
C ILE A 41 -36.90 14.59 -10.78
N GLY A 42 -37.24 14.04 -11.96
CA GLY A 42 -37.59 12.63 -12.12
C GLY A 42 -36.57 11.73 -11.42
N SER A 43 -36.99 10.54 -10.98
CA SER A 43 -36.11 9.63 -10.23
C SER A 43 -34.81 9.39 -10.99
N CYS A 44 -33.72 10.04 -10.58
CA CYS A 44 -32.41 9.71 -11.11
C CYS A 44 -31.99 8.36 -10.52
N THR A 45 -31.77 7.38 -11.39
CA THR A 45 -30.91 6.24 -11.10
C THR A 45 -29.46 6.65 -11.33
N ALA A 46 -28.69 6.74 -10.25
CA ALA A 46 -27.25 6.98 -10.33
C ALA A 46 -26.59 5.92 -11.23
N GLU A 47 -25.98 6.34 -12.34
CA GLU A 47 -25.33 5.41 -13.27
C GLU A 47 -23.88 5.16 -12.88
N LYS A 48 -23.19 6.19 -12.37
CA LYS A 48 -21.81 6.11 -11.90
C LYS A 48 -21.60 6.91 -10.63
N TYR A 49 -20.70 6.42 -9.79
CA TYR A 49 -20.25 7.09 -8.58
C TYR A 49 -18.81 7.56 -8.76
N TYR A 50 -18.42 8.60 -8.02
CA TYR A 50 -17.07 9.11 -8.06
C TYR A 50 -16.52 9.46 -6.67
N ILE A 51 -15.19 9.47 -6.59
CA ILE A 51 -14.42 9.96 -5.46
C ILE A 51 -13.40 10.96 -6.00
N ASP A 52 -13.48 12.20 -5.54
CA ASP A 52 -12.49 13.23 -5.84
C ASP A 52 -11.40 13.20 -4.78
N VAL A 53 -10.17 13.10 -5.26
CA VAL A 53 -8.96 13.02 -4.46
C VAL A 53 -8.08 14.20 -4.82
N ASN A 54 -7.79 15.04 -3.83
CA ASN A 54 -6.77 16.07 -3.98
C ASN A 54 -5.40 15.46 -3.67
N VAL A 55 -4.48 15.52 -4.62
CA VAL A 55 -3.09 15.07 -4.46
C VAL A 55 -2.20 16.29 -4.39
N THR A 56 -1.52 16.47 -3.26
CA THR A 56 -0.60 17.60 -3.02
C THR A 56 0.82 17.10 -3.05
N ASN A 57 1.66 17.74 -3.86
CA ASN A 57 3.10 17.55 -3.85
C ASN A 57 3.69 18.25 -2.62
N LEU A 58 4.38 17.51 -1.77
CA LEU A 58 5.08 18.07 -0.61
C LEU A 58 6.57 18.24 -0.90
N GLU A 59 7.02 17.87 -2.10
CA GLU A 59 8.37 18.10 -2.56
C GLU A 59 8.58 19.57 -2.95
N GLY A 60 9.82 20.04 -2.74
CA GLY A 60 10.29 21.33 -3.23
C GLY A 60 10.59 21.36 -4.74
N SER A 61 10.24 20.30 -5.48
CA SER A 61 10.51 20.16 -6.91
C SER A 61 9.30 19.61 -7.66
N ASP A 62 9.23 19.85 -8.97
CA ASP A 62 8.16 19.35 -9.82
C ASP A 62 8.22 17.82 -9.95
N LEU A 63 7.07 17.17 -9.85
CA LEU A 63 6.94 15.72 -10.04
C LEU A 63 6.37 15.42 -11.43
N VAL A 64 7.12 14.67 -12.24
CA VAL A 64 6.73 14.28 -13.60
C VAL A 64 6.56 12.77 -13.68
N ASN A 65 5.37 12.32 -14.09
CA ASN A 65 5.00 10.90 -14.21
C ASN A 65 5.11 10.08 -12.91
N TYR A 66 4.93 10.72 -11.75
CA TYR A 66 4.94 10.03 -10.47
C TYR A 66 3.67 9.20 -10.26
N THR A 67 3.82 8.10 -9.54
CA THR A 67 2.72 7.21 -9.17
C THR A 67 2.36 7.45 -7.73
N PHE A 68 1.08 7.75 -7.51
CA PHE A 68 0.51 8.02 -6.21
C PHE A 68 -0.47 6.91 -5.85
N ASN A 69 -0.80 6.81 -4.57
CA ASN A 69 -1.88 5.95 -4.11
C ASN A 69 -2.74 6.66 -3.07
N ILE A 70 -3.98 6.18 -2.94
CA ILE A 70 -4.85 6.50 -1.81
C ILE A 70 -5.45 5.21 -1.25
N THR A 71 -5.52 5.12 0.08
CA THR A 71 -6.26 4.06 0.79
C THR A 71 -7.46 4.66 1.51
N ILE A 72 -8.66 4.24 1.10
CA ILE A 72 -9.93 4.76 1.59
C ILE A 72 -10.62 3.65 2.41
N PRO A 73 -11.09 3.93 3.63
CA PRO A 73 -11.94 3.01 4.37
C PRO A 73 -13.20 2.66 3.56
N ALA A 74 -13.54 1.38 3.46
CA ALA A 74 -14.70 0.93 2.69
C ALA A 74 -16.02 1.53 3.20
N SER A 75 -16.12 1.82 4.50
CA SER A 75 -17.26 2.51 5.11
C SER A 75 -17.45 3.95 4.63
N ARG A 76 -16.41 4.58 4.07
CA ARG A 76 -16.49 5.93 3.51
C ARG A 76 -16.86 5.94 2.03
N VAL A 77 -16.81 4.80 1.34
CA VAL A 77 -17.10 4.72 -0.09
C VAL A 77 -18.60 4.45 -0.27
N LEU A 78 -19.31 5.39 -0.90
CA LEU A 78 -20.73 5.23 -1.23
C LEU A 78 -20.93 3.97 -2.08
N PHE A 79 -22.01 3.21 -1.86
CA PHE A 79 -22.33 2.02 -2.66
C PHE A 79 -21.15 1.04 -2.90
N TYR A 80 -20.27 0.86 -1.89
CA TYR A 80 -19.11 -0.02 -1.96
C TYR A 80 -19.38 -1.45 -2.51
N PRO A 81 -20.51 -2.12 -2.18
CA PRO A 81 -20.82 -3.43 -2.74
C PRO A 81 -20.85 -3.47 -4.27
N SER A 82 -21.27 -2.36 -4.91
CA SER A 82 -21.34 -2.22 -6.37
C SER A 82 -19.98 -1.99 -7.03
N LEU A 83 -18.95 -1.61 -6.28
CA LEU A 83 -17.60 -1.47 -6.79
C LEU A 83 -17.04 -2.85 -7.11
N THR A 84 -16.54 -3.07 -8.32
CA THR A 84 -15.81 -4.28 -8.71
C THR A 84 -14.46 -3.90 -9.33
N TYR A 85 -13.51 -4.82 -9.37
CA TYR A 85 -12.23 -4.55 -10.03
C TYR A 85 -12.38 -4.09 -11.50
N GLY A 86 -13.43 -4.56 -12.19
CA GLY A 86 -13.65 -4.26 -13.61
C GLY A 86 -14.28 -2.90 -13.88
N ASN A 87 -14.94 -2.30 -12.89
CA ASN A 87 -15.79 -1.12 -13.05
C ASN A 87 -15.18 0.17 -12.48
N VAL A 88 -13.95 0.10 -11.96
CA VAL A 88 -13.21 1.27 -11.47
C VAL A 88 -12.36 1.85 -12.61
N TYR A 89 -12.29 3.17 -12.72
CA TYR A 89 -11.33 3.90 -13.55
C TYR A 89 -10.95 5.24 -12.93
N VAL A 90 -9.87 5.84 -13.42
CA VAL A 90 -9.30 7.07 -12.86
C VAL A 90 -9.08 8.08 -13.98
N VAL A 91 -9.47 9.33 -13.74
CA VAL A 91 -9.26 10.47 -14.64
C VAL A 91 -8.66 11.66 -13.88
N ASP A 92 -8.05 12.60 -14.60
CA ASP A 92 -7.66 13.90 -14.05
C ASP A 92 -8.85 14.88 -13.95
N GLY A 93 -8.59 16.11 -13.50
CA GLY A 93 -9.61 17.16 -13.37
C GLY A 93 -10.27 17.57 -14.69
N ASP A 94 -9.63 17.29 -15.82
CA ASP A 94 -10.14 17.59 -17.17
C ASP A 94 -10.86 16.37 -17.80
N GLY A 95 -10.93 15.24 -17.08
CA GLY A 95 -11.56 14.00 -17.54
C GLY A 95 -10.66 13.11 -18.41
N ASN A 96 -9.37 13.43 -18.55
CA ASN A 96 -8.43 12.56 -19.27
C ASN A 96 -8.12 11.31 -18.45
N PRO A 97 -8.11 10.11 -19.06
CA PRO A 97 -7.83 8.88 -18.35
C PRO A 97 -6.38 8.78 -17.89
N LEU A 98 -6.20 8.38 -16.62
CA LEU A 98 -4.89 8.12 -16.02
C LEU A 98 -4.62 6.62 -15.97
N TYR A 99 -3.34 6.23 -16.10
CA TYR A 99 -2.96 4.85 -15.77
C TYR A 99 -3.26 4.59 -14.30
N TYR A 100 -3.81 3.40 -13.99
CA TYR A 100 -4.23 3.07 -12.65
C TYR A 100 -4.20 1.56 -12.35
N TRP A 101 -4.24 1.23 -11.06
CA TRP A 101 -4.36 -0.14 -10.56
C TRP A 101 -5.09 -0.16 -9.22
N VAL A 102 -6.18 -0.92 -9.15
CA VAL A 102 -6.84 -1.24 -7.88
C VAL A 102 -6.05 -2.36 -7.21
N MET A 103 -5.15 -1.99 -6.30
CA MET A 103 -4.28 -2.91 -5.56
C MET A 103 -5.08 -3.73 -4.55
N ARG A 104 -5.99 -3.09 -3.81
CA ARG A 104 -6.71 -3.72 -2.71
C ARG A 104 -8.18 -3.31 -2.73
N ARG A 105 -9.08 -4.28 -2.76
CA ARG A 105 -10.52 -4.12 -2.48
C ARG A 105 -10.92 -5.18 -1.47
N THR A 106 -11.16 -4.79 -0.23
CA THR A 106 -11.62 -5.67 0.85
C THR A 106 -12.82 -5.05 1.55
N ARG A 107 -13.49 -5.79 2.44
CA ARG A 107 -14.59 -5.22 3.26
C ARG A 107 -14.16 -4.03 4.14
N LYS A 108 -12.86 -3.78 4.31
CA LYS A 108 -12.33 -2.71 5.17
C LYS A 108 -11.80 -1.51 4.39
N VAL A 109 -11.24 -1.72 3.20
CA VAL A 109 -10.40 -0.71 2.53
C VAL A 109 -10.38 -0.88 1.01
N LEU A 110 -10.24 0.24 0.33
CA LEU A 110 -9.95 0.38 -1.09
C LEU A 110 -8.61 1.08 -1.27
N THR A 111 -7.65 0.45 -1.95
CA THR A 111 -6.38 1.07 -2.30
C THR A 111 -6.25 1.15 -3.82
N VAL A 112 -6.11 2.36 -4.34
CA VAL A 112 -5.97 2.63 -5.77
C VAL A 112 -4.67 3.38 -6.02
N PHE A 113 -3.87 2.86 -6.95
CA PHE A 113 -2.69 3.53 -7.49
C PHE A 113 -3.06 4.21 -8.80
N PHE A 114 -2.47 5.36 -9.07
CA PHE A 114 -2.63 6.09 -10.32
C PHE A 114 -1.40 6.94 -10.62
N ARG A 115 -1.13 7.21 -11.89
CA ARG A 115 0.00 8.05 -12.33
C ARG A 115 -0.50 9.42 -12.75
N VAL A 116 0.08 10.47 -12.18
CA VAL A 116 -0.19 11.86 -12.56
C VAL A 116 0.94 12.34 -13.48
N PRO A 117 0.65 12.86 -14.68
CA PRO A 117 1.69 13.26 -15.65
C PRO A 117 2.58 14.40 -15.14
N TYR A 118 1.98 15.40 -14.47
CA TYR A 118 2.68 16.57 -13.96
C TYR A 118 2.01 17.09 -12.70
N LEU A 119 2.81 17.35 -11.66
CA LEU A 119 2.38 17.95 -10.41
C LEU A 119 3.46 18.96 -9.97
N PRO A 120 3.16 20.28 -9.98
CA PRO A 120 4.18 21.30 -9.69
C PRO A 120 4.67 21.22 -8.24
N ALA A 121 5.87 21.74 -7.98
CA ALA A 121 6.45 21.89 -6.64
C ALA A 121 5.46 22.58 -5.68
N ASN A 122 5.22 21.98 -4.52
CA ASN A 122 4.23 22.45 -3.52
C ASN A 122 2.80 22.65 -4.06
N GLY A 123 2.50 22.13 -5.25
CA GLY A 123 1.20 22.28 -5.91
C GLY A 123 0.30 21.08 -5.70
N TRP A 124 -0.91 21.16 -6.27
CA TRP A 124 -1.89 20.09 -6.15
C TRP A 124 -2.65 19.82 -7.47
N ARG A 125 -3.25 18.64 -7.56
CA ARG A 125 -4.16 18.23 -8.64
C ARG A 125 -5.31 17.41 -8.09
N VAL A 126 -6.51 17.61 -8.65
CA VAL A 126 -7.64 16.70 -8.41
C VAL A 126 -7.52 15.51 -9.37
N VAL A 127 -7.69 14.33 -8.80
CA VAL A 127 -7.88 13.08 -9.51
C VAL A 127 -9.25 12.52 -9.13
N ARG A 128 -10.02 12.06 -10.12
CA ARG A 128 -11.34 11.48 -9.90
C ARG A 128 -11.31 9.98 -10.14
N ILE A 129 -11.75 9.21 -9.14
CA ILE A 129 -11.90 7.76 -9.19
C ILE A 129 -13.38 7.43 -9.41
N TYR A 130 -13.72 6.94 -10.58
CA TYR A 130 -15.08 6.48 -10.90
C TYR A 130 -15.28 4.99 -10.59
N TYR A 131 -16.52 4.61 -10.25
CA TYR A 131 -16.95 3.22 -10.05
C TYR A 131 -18.47 3.07 -10.20
N GLY A 132 -18.96 1.83 -10.20
CA GLY A 132 -20.39 1.52 -10.26
C GLY A 132 -20.96 1.38 -11.68
N SER A 133 -20.31 1.97 -12.69
CA SER A 133 -20.68 1.86 -14.10
C SER A 133 -19.70 1.03 -14.91
N ASP A 134 -20.01 0.78 -16.19
CA ASP A 134 -18.98 0.29 -17.11
C ASP A 134 -17.76 1.22 -17.16
N ASN A 135 -16.60 0.58 -17.33
CA ASN A 135 -15.32 1.25 -17.38
C ASN A 135 -14.91 1.48 -18.85
N PRO A 136 -14.99 2.71 -19.38
CA PRO A 136 -14.61 3.02 -20.76
C PRO A 136 -13.08 3.00 -20.97
N TYR A 137 -12.30 3.00 -19.89
CA TYR A 137 -10.84 3.16 -19.89
C TYR A 137 -10.10 1.90 -19.42
N ARG A 138 -10.66 0.71 -19.66
CA ARG A 138 -10.01 -0.59 -19.29
C ARG A 138 -8.55 -0.68 -19.75
N ARG A 139 -8.20 -0.08 -20.89
CA ARG A 139 -6.83 -0.04 -21.43
C ARG A 139 -5.81 0.72 -20.56
N TYR A 140 -6.27 1.54 -19.62
CA TYR A 140 -5.43 2.28 -18.67
C TYR A 140 -5.20 1.52 -17.36
N ARG A 141 -5.88 0.37 -17.15
CA ARG A 141 -5.62 -0.51 -16.01
C ARG A 141 -4.34 -1.33 -16.22
N LYS A 142 -3.18 -0.66 -16.22
CA LYS A 142 -1.88 -1.24 -16.58
C LYS A 142 -0.84 -0.98 -15.47
N PRO A 143 -0.69 -1.90 -14.49
CA PRO A 143 0.30 -1.74 -13.42
C PRO A 143 1.74 -1.53 -13.92
N LYS A 144 2.13 -2.17 -15.04
CA LYS A 144 3.44 -1.97 -15.70
C LYS A 144 3.68 -0.53 -16.21
N LYS A 145 2.64 0.30 -16.26
CA LYS A 145 2.73 1.73 -16.61
C LYS A 145 2.72 2.63 -15.37
N LEU A 146 2.64 2.06 -14.17
CA LEU A 146 2.71 2.80 -12.90
C LEU A 146 4.07 2.62 -12.23
N PHE A 147 4.62 1.42 -12.32
CA PHE A 147 5.79 1.03 -11.55
C PHE A 147 7.04 1.00 -12.41
N VAL A 148 8.18 1.26 -11.79
CA VAL A 148 9.52 1.10 -12.39
C VAL A 148 9.74 -0.37 -12.73
N TYR A 149 9.30 -1.25 -11.83
CA TYR A 149 9.25 -2.70 -12.03
C TYR A 149 7.92 -3.24 -11.51
N PHE A 150 7.33 -4.19 -12.23
CA PHE A 150 6.13 -4.89 -11.79
C PHE A 150 6.11 -6.32 -12.32
N GLU A 151 6.15 -7.28 -11.40
CA GLU A 151 6.04 -8.70 -11.71
C GLU A 151 4.78 -9.28 -11.06
N PRO A 152 3.73 -9.58 -11.84
CA PRO A 152 2.51 -10.23 -11.35
C PRO A 152 2.60 -11.76 -11.32
N PHE A 153 3.72 -12.35 -11.76
CA PHE A 153 3.93 -13.79 -11.87
C PHE A 153 2.84 -14.49 -12.68
N ASN A 154 2.47 -13.91 -13.84
CA ASN A 154 1.55 -14.55 -14.78
C ASN A 154 2.22 -15.66 -15.60
N ARG A 155 3.56 -15.70 -15.61
CA ARG A 155 4.40 -16.71 -16.25
C ARG A 155 5.69 -16.86 -15.46
N LEU A 156 6.32 -18.04 -15.53
CA LEU A 156 7.62 -18.25 -14.91
C LEU A 156 8.68 -17.46 -15.67
N GLY A 157 9.41 -16.59 -14.97
CA GLY A 157 10.58 -15.90 -15.51
C GLY A 157 11.85 -16.73 -15.35
N THR A 158 12.93 -16.27 -15.98
CA THR A 158 14.28 -16.73 -15.67
C THR A 158 14.81 -15.86 -14.54
N TYR A 159 15.05 -16.46 -13.38
CA TYR A 159 15.59 -15.74 -12.23
C TYR A 159 17.03 -16.16 -12.03
N GLU A 160 17.95 -15.22 -12.25
CA GLU A 160 19.37 -15.46 -12.08
C GLU A 160 19.72 -15.59 -10.60
N HIS A 161 20.72 -16.40 -10.29
CA HIS A 161 21.25 -16.49 -8.94
C HIS A 161 22.02 -15.22 -8.58
N VAL A 162 21.87 -14.80 -7.32
CA VAL A 162 22.68 -13.75 -6.71
C VAL A 162 23.18 -14.31 -5.41
N ASP A 163 24.50 -14.38 -5.27
CA ASP A 163 25.14 -14.62 -3.99
C ASP A 163 25.17 -13.31 -3.19
N THR A 164 24.27 -13.21 -2.22
CA THR A 164 24.18 -12.00 -1.40
C THR A 164 25.29 -11.89 -0.37
N GLY A 165 25.96 -13.01 -0.04
CA GLY A 165 26.84 -13.13 1.12
C GLY A 165 26.14 -13.05 2.47
N ILE A 166 24.80 -13.06 2.52
CA ILE A 166 24.03 -13.10 3.78
C ILE A 166 24.25 -14.46 4.47
N PHE A 167 24.29 -15.54 3.68
CA PHE A 167 24.49 -16.91 4.14
C PHE A 167 25.70 -17.52 3.44
N LEU A 168 26.40 -18.45 4.11
CA LEU A 168 27.70 -18.94 3.65
C LEU A 168 27.63 -19.71 2.33
N ASN A 169 26.59 -20.54 2.16
CA ASN A 169 26.43 -21.41 1.00
C ASN A 169 25.15 -21.06 0.24
N SER A 170 25.17 -19.96 -0.52
CA SER A 170 24.08 -19.57 -1.41
C SER A 170 24.11 -20.37 -2.73
N GLN A 171 22.95 -20.88 -3.14
CA GLN A 171 22.76 -21.70 -4.34
C GLN A 171 21.60 -21.20 -5.19
N VAL A 172 21.51 -21.74 -6.40
CA VAL A 172 20.37 -21.51 -7.30
C VAL A 172 19.17 -22.36 -6.85
N PHE A 173 17.96 -21.91 -7.16
CA PHE A 173 16.80 -22.79 -7.06
C PHE A 173 16.86 -23.89 -8.12
N GLY A 174 16.63 -25.12 -7.71
CA GLY A 174 16.62 -26.29 -8.59
C GLY A 174 15.39 -26.36 -9.50
N ASP A 175 15.45 -27.28 -10.46
CA ASP A 175 14.35 -27.53 -11.40
C ASP A 175 13.07 -27.92 -10.64
N GLY A 176 11.98 -27.24 -10.95
CA GLY A 176 10.67 -27.48 -10.33
C GLY A 176 10.46 -26.84 -8.95
N GLU A 177 11.50 -26.24 -8.34
CA GLU A 177 11.34 -25.52 -7.08
C GLU A 177 10.62 -24.18 -7.26
N LEU A 178 10.75 -23.57 -8.44
CA LEU A 178 10.00 -22.39 -8.85
C LEU A 178 8.96 -22.78 -9.91
N SER A 179 7.73 -22.36 -9.68
CA SER A 179 6.64 -22.57 -10.64
C SER A 179 5.62 -21.45 -10.55
N VAL A 180 4.83 -21.24 -11.60
CA VAL A 180 3.71 -20.29 -11.56
C VAL A 180 2.39 -21.02 -11.50
N SER A 181 1.55 -20.65 -10.54
CA SER A 181 0.20 -21.21 -10.40
C SER A 181 -0.78 -20.11 -9.99
N ARG A 182 -1.87 -19.96 -10.77
CA ARG A 182 -2.95 -18.99 -10.50
C ARG A 182 -2.45 -17.54 -10.36
N GLY A 183 -1.50 -17.14 -11.20
CA GLY A 183 -0.92 -15.78 -11.19
C GLY A 183 -0.10 -15.49 -9.93
N LYS A 184 0.63 -16.50 -9.43
CA LYS A 184 1.52 -16.40 -8.27
C LYS A 184 2.76 -17.23 -8.53
N LEU A 185 3.91 -16.75 -8.07
CA LEU A 185 5.12 -17.56 -8.01
C LEU A 185 5.02 -18.49 -6.80
N LYS A 186 4.97 -19.78 -7.05
CA LYS A 186 5.12 -20.82 -6.03
C LYS A 186 6.61 -21.12 -5.88
N VAL A 187 7.12 -20.93 -4.66
CA VAL A 187 8.45 -21.37 -4.23
C VAL A 187 8.24 -22.60 -3.36
N ASN A 188 8.78 -23.74 -3.79
CA ASN A 188 8.66 -25.02 -3.12
C ASN A 188 10.03 -25.68 -3.08
N SER A 189 10.76 -25.44 -2.00
CA SER A 189 12.17 -25.76 -1.90
C SER A 189 12.48 -26.39 -0.55
N THR A 190 13.46 -27.30 -0.57
CA THR A 190 14.02 -27.93 0.62
C THR A 190 15.49 -27.57 0.73
N ILE A 191 15.92 -27.21 1.93
CA ILE A 191 17.32 -26.94 2.28
C ILE A 191 17.68 -27.84 3.46
N SER A 192 18.79 -28.56 3.36
CA SER A 192 19.27 -29.49 4.39
C SER A 192 20.70 -29.12 4.76
N THR A 193 20.89 -28.57 5.95
CA THR A 193 22.19 -28.13 6.42
C THR A 193 22.93 -29.24 7.15
N TRP A 194 24.25 -29.23 7.06
CA TRP A 194 25.12 -30.09 7.87
C TRP A 194 25.92 -29.27 8.89
N ILE A 195 26.89 -28.47 8.42
CA ILE A 195 27.82 -27.72 9.29
C ILE A 195 27.76 -26.20 9.05
N PHE A 196 27.18 -25.75 7.93
CA PHE A 196 27.12 -24.34 7.57
C PHE A 196 25.70 -23.95 7.17
N SER A 197 25.40 -22.65 7.28
CA SER A 197 24.16 -22.10 6.77
C SER A 197 24.09 -22.25 5.26
N GLU A 198 22.93 -22.66 4.77
CA GLU A 198 22.65 -22.84 3.35
C GLU A 198 21.49 -21.94 2.93
N ALA A 199 21.59 -21.37 1.73
CA ALA A 199 20.56 -20.52 1.17
C ALA A 199 20.32 -20.83 -0.31
N LYS A 200 19.13 -20.48 -0.77
CA LYS A 200 18.78 -20.41 -2.19
C LYS A 200 18.25 -19.03 -2.50
N GLU A 201 18.79 -18.39 -3.52
CA GLU A 201 18.54 -16.99 -3.82
C GLU A 201 18.26 -16.78 -5.31
N ALA A 202 17.31 -15.90 -5.60
CA ALA A 202 16.90 -15.57 -6.95
C ALA A 202 16.71 -14.06 -7.12
N ARG A 203 17.29 -13.51 -8.19
CA ARG A 203 17.14 -12.12 -8.60
C ARG A 203 15.87 -11.92 -9.42
N LEU A 204 15.07 -10.95 -9.00
CA LEU A 204 13.92 -10.47 -9.76
C LEU A 204 14.32 -9.39 -10.76
N THR A 205 15.13 -8.42 -10.32
CA THR A 205 15.53 -7.29 -11.16
C THR A 205 16.77 -6.60 -10.60
N THR A 206 17.34 -5.68 -11.37
CA THR A 206 18.32 -4.70 -10.91
C THR A 206 17.77 -3.28 -11.04
N LEU A 207 18.26 -2.39 -10.19
CA LEU A 207 17.91 -0.97 -10.20
C LEU A 207 19.12 -0.15 -9.77
N VAL A 208 19.36 0.99 -10.42
CA VAL A 208 20.30 1.99 -9.89
C VAL A 208 19.56 2.89 -8.89
N VAL A 209 20.06 2.99 -7.66
CA VAL A 209 19.49 3.87 -6.63
C VAL A 209 20.00 5.30 -6.85
N ASP A 210 19.38 5.99 -7.79
CA ASP A 210 19.58 7.41 -8.13
C ASP A 210 18.55 8.34 -7.49
N ASP A 211 17.50 7.78 -6.89
CA ASP A 211 16.33 8.43 -6.34
C ASP A 211 15.81 7.59 -5.14
N GLU A 212 14.70 7.98 -4.55
CA GLU A 212 14.02 7.23 -3.50
C GLU A 212 13.03 6.23 -4.09
N TYR A 213 13.05 5.01 -3.58
CA TYR A 213 12.25 3.90 -4.10
C TYR A 213 11.59 3.12 -2.98
N ARG A 214 10.34 2.69 -3.21
CA ARG A 214 9.67 1.66 -2.41
C ARG A 214 9.61 0.37 -3.20
N ILE A 215 10.18 -0.67 -2.63
CA ILE A 215 10.15 -2.04 -3.13
C ILE A 215 9.14 -2.80 -2.28
N VAL A 216 7.99 -3.13 -2.87
CA VAL A 216 6.89 -3.74 -2.14
C VAL A 216 6.59 -5.10 -2.74
N PHE A 217 6.41 -6.07 -1.86
CA PHE A 217 6.08 -7.44 -2.23
C PHE A 217 4.95 -7.94 -1.36
N LYS A 218 4.10 -8.76 -1.97
CA LYS A 218 3.04 -9.46 -1.27
C LYS A 218 3.27 -10.95 -1.41
N PHE A 219 3.35 -11.65 -0.29
CA PHE A 219 3.54 -13.09 -0.30
C PHE A 219 2.68 -13.79 0.74
N ARG A 220 2.56 -15.11 0.59
CA ARG A 220 1.86 -15.99 1.50
C ARG A 220 2.74 -17.19 1.79
N ARG A 221 3.03 -17.42 3.06
CA ARG A 221 3.59 -18.69 3.49
C ARG A 221 2.49 -19.74 3.59
N ALA A 222 2.77 -20.95 3.13
CA ALA A 222 1.87 -22.10 3.23
C ALA A 222 2.51 -23.32 3.88
N SER A 223 3.82 -23.34 4.11
CA SER A 223 4.47 -24.37 4.92
C SER A 223 4.03 -24.28 6.37
N ASN A 224 3.97 -25.45 7.02
CA ASN A 224 3.76 -25.55 8.46
C ASN A 224 5.04 -25.15 9.20
N SER A 225 4.97 -25.20 10.54
CA SER A 225 6.13 -25.06 11.42
C SER A 225 7.23 -26.06 11.06
N GLN A 226 8.47 -25.62 11.17
CA GLN A 226 9.69 -26.34 10.78
C GLN A 226 10.45 -26.89 11.99
N GLY A 227 10.33 -26.23 13.15
CA GLY A 227 11.03 -26.65 14.37
C GLY A 227 12.56 -26.51 14.30
N ALA A 228 13.06 -25.58 13.48
CA ALA A 228 14.49 -25.34 13.25
C ALA A 228 14.76 -23.85 13.00
N GLU A 229 15.97 -23.39 13.33
CA GLU A 229 16.42 -22.03 13.07
C GLU A 229 16.54 -21.76 11.56
N SER A 230 15.60 -20.99 11.02
CA SER A 230 15.47 -20.88 9.57
C SER A 230 14.87 -19.56 9.10
N TYR A 231 15.22 -19.21 7.86
CA TYR A 231 14.62 -18.12 7.11
C TYR A 231 13.76 -18.75 6.01
N PRO A 232 12.57 -19.27 6.35
CA PRO A 232 11.68 -19.90 5.41
C PRO A 232 11.45 -19.03 4.19
N PHE A 233 11.41 -17.71 4.33
CA PHE A 233 11.39 -16.80 3.19
C PHE A 233 11.95 -15.45 3.59
N TYR A 234 12.81 -14.88 2.75
CA TYR A 234 13.23 -13.50 2.84
C TYR A 234 13.28 -12.83 1.47
N MET A 235 13.16 -11.51 1.48
CA MET A 235 13.36 -10.64 0.34
C MET A 235 14.55 -9.75 0.61
N PHE A 236 15.38 -9.51 -0.38
CA PHE A 236 16.59 -8.73 -0.20
C PHE A 236 16.73 -7.63 -1.25
N ILE A 237 17.45 -6.59 -0.85
CA ILE A 237 18.21 -5.73 -1.75
C ILE A 237 19.69 -6.00 -1.51
N HIS A 238 20.48 -6.05 -2.58
CA HIS A 238 21.90 -6.36 -2.50
C HIS A 238 22.71 -5.49 -3.45
N ALA A 239 23.82 -4.94 -2.95
CA ALA A 239 24.82 -4.25 -3.74
C ALA A 239 26.20 -4.85 -3.49
N LYS A 240 26.93 -5.14 -4.57
CA LYS A 240 28.35 -5.46 -4.48
C LYS A 240 29.17 -4.20 -4.18
N VAL A 241 30.12 -4.29 -3.26
CA VAL A 241 30.95 -3.18 -2.77
C VAL A 241 32.43 -3.54 -2.87
N GLY A 242 33.05 -3.20 -3.99
CA GLY A 242 34.45 -3.60 -4.23
C GLY A 242 34.59 -5.09 -4.52
N ARG A 243 35.78 -5.65 -4.28
CA ARG A 243 36.09 -7.05 -4.65
C ARG A 243 35.31 -8.08 -3.81
N ASN A 244 35.25 -7.88 -2.49
CA ASN A 244 34.67 -8.85 -1.54
C ASN A 244 33.64 -8.23 -0.58
N GLY A 245 33.31 -6.94 -0.74
CA GLY A 245 32.32 -6.30 0.11
C GLY A 245 30.92 -6.56 -0.41
N HIS A 246 30.00 -6.89 0.49
CA HIS A 246 28.58 -6.98 0.22
C HIS A 246 27.86 -5.95 1.08
N ARG A 247 26.83 -5.32 0.53
CA ARG A 247 25.84 -4.55 1.28
C ARG A 247 24.49 -5.12 0.94
N TYR A 248 23.72 -5.43 1.95
CA TYR A 248 22.38 -5.93 1.77
C TYR A 248 21.49 -5.37 2.87
N ASP A 249 20.21 -5.26 2.53
CA ASP A 249 19.16 -5.28 3.52
C ASP A 249 18.18 -6.36 3.10
N TYR A 250 17.55 -7.01 4.07
CA TYR A 250 16.50 -7.97 3.76
C TYR A 250 15.36 -7.85 4.75
N ILE A 251 14.18 -8.28 4.32
CA ILE A 251 13.05 -8.58 5.19
C ILE A 251 12.92 -10.10 5.19
N GLY A 252 13.10 -10.71 6.36
CA GLY A 252 12.95 -12.15 6.58
C GLY A 252 11.79 -12.46 7.53
N ILE A 253 11.17 -13.61 7.32
CA ILE A 253 10.49 -14.32 8.41
C ILE A 253 11.53 -15.29 8.96
N HIS A 254 11.93 -15.10 10.21
CA HIS A 254 12.82 -16.02 10.90
C HIS A 254 11.96 -16.90 11.83
N GLU A 255 12.14 -18.21 11.72
CA GLU A 255 11.58 -19.25 12.59
C GLU A 255 12.64 -19.76 13.56
N ASP A 256 12.34 -19.78 14.85
CA ASP A 256 13.21 -20.43 15.84
C ASP A 256 12.91 -21.94 15.97
N GLN A 257 13.72 -22.65 16.75
CA GLN A 257 13.53 -24.08 17.04
C GLN A 257 12.18 -24.41 17.70
N ASN A 258 11.54 -23.44 18.36
CA ASN A 258 10.21 -23.59 18.96
C ASN A 258 9.07 -23.24 17.98
N SER A 259 9.40 -22.97 16.72
CA SER A 259 8.47 -22.48 15.70
C SER A 259 7.73 -21.21 16.10
N LYS A 260 8.38 -20.38 16.91
CA LYS A 260 8.04 -18.98 17.04
C LYS A 260 8.62 -18.25 15.85
N PHE A 261 7.95 -17.15 15.50
CA PHE A 261 8.31 -16.39 14.34
C PHE A 261 8.55 -14.96 14.72
N HIS A 262 9.50 -14.37 14.03
CA HIS A 262 9.73 -12.95 14.09
C HIS A 262 10.03 -12.42 12.71
N PHE A 263 9.66 -11.16 12.52
CA PHE A 263 10.17 -10.42 11.38
C PHE A 263 11.58 -9.99 11.70
N GLU A 264 12.47 -10.21 10.75
CA GLU A 264 13.85 -9.79 10.84
C GLU A 264 14.12 -8.84 9.70
N PHE A 265 14.83 -7.74 10.00
CA PHE A 265 15.43 -6.90 8.99
C PHE A 265 16.94 -7.02 9.08
N GLY A 266 17.54 -7.61 8.04
CA GLY A 266 18.98 -7.80 7.97
C GLY A 266 19.71 -6.48 8.03
N ASN A 267 20.77 -6.44 8.87
CA ASN A 267 21.60 -5.28 9.17
C ASN A 267 21.03 -4.29 10.22
N ASP A 268 19.99 -4.68 10.97
CA ASP A 268 19.69 -4.03 12.24
C ASP A 268 20.75 -4.40 13.30
N ASN A 269 21.64 -3.46 13.62
CA ASN A 269 22.63 -3.60 14.69
C ASN A 269 22.00 -3.75 16.09
N THR A 270 20.70 -3.50 16.23
CA THR A 270 20.01 -3.54 17.52
C THR A 270 19.36 -4.88 17.82
N GLY A 271 19.33 -5.82 16.85
CA GLY A 271 18.80 -7.18 17.04
C GLY A 271 17.37 -7.17 17.58
N THR A 272 16.57 -6.18 17.20
CA THR A 272 15.22 -6.06 17.75
C THR A 272 14.28 -7.00 17.00
N TYR A 273 13.94 -8.11 17.65
CA TYR A 273 13.03 -9.13 17.13
C TYR A 273 11.65 -8.98 17.77
N GLU A 274 10.58 -8.98 16.98
CA GLU A 274 9.22 -9.05 17.52
C GLU A 274 8.74 -10.49 17.60
N SER A 275 8.62 -11.02 18.83
CA SER A 275 8.15 -12.39 19.08
C SER A 275 6.62 -12.44 19.09
N SER A 276 5.97 -12.47 17.93
CA SER A 276 4.55 -12.85 17.88
C SER A 276 4.39 -14.35 17.63
N SER A 277 3.27 -14.92 18.09
CA SER A 277 2.96 -16.34 17.94
C SER A 277 2.99 -16.81 16.47
N ARG A 278 3.12 -18.13 16.28
CA ARG A 278 3.13 -18.89 14.99
C ARG A 278 2.74 -18.07 13.75
N ALA A 279 3.71 -17.77 12.87
CA ALA A 279 3.51 -17.19 11.52
C ALA A 279 2.44 -17.93 10.72
N GLY A 280 2.34 -19.26 10.88
CA GLY A 280 1.28 -20.06 10.28
C GLY A 280 1.09 -19.81 8.78
N LYS A 281 -0.11 -20.16 8.27
CA LYS A 281 -0.51 -19.92 6.88
C LYS A 281 -1.08 -18.51 6.75
N GLN A 282 -0.22 -17.51 6.59
CA GLN A 282 -0.61 -16.09 6.59
C GLN A 282 -0.10 -15.33 5.37
N TYR A 283 -0.71 -14.17 5.15
CA TYR A 283 -0.28 -13.21 4.13
C TYR A 283 0.57 -12.13 4.77
N TYR A 284 1.56 -11.69 4.02
CA TYR A 284 2.51 -10.68 4.43
C TYR A 284 2.66 -9.67 3.31
N LEU A 285 2.77 -8.41 3.69
CA LEU A 285 3.22 -7.33 2.83
C LEU A 285 4.54 -6.84 3.40
N GLY A 286 5.61 -6.97 2.64
CA GLY A 286 6.87 -6.34 3.00
C GLY A 286 7.13 -5.16 2.07
N GLU A 287 7.73 -4.12 2.63
CA GLU A 287 8.13 -2.90 1.96
C GLU A 287 9.56 -2.57 2.40
N ILE A 288 10.47 -2.49 1.43
CA ILE A 288 11.80 -1.94 1.65
C ILE A 288 11.81 -0.57 0.97
N PHE A 289 11.97 0.48 1.77
CA PHE A 289 12.28 1.81 1.28
C PHE A 289 13.79 1.95 1.15
N VAL A 290 14.25 2.39 -0.01
CA VAL A 290 15.67 2.60 -0.30
C VAL A 290 15.84 3.99 -0.90
N SER A 291 16.73 4.77 -0.31
CA SER A 291 17.13 6.08 -0.82
C SER A 291 18.65 6.10 -1.04
N PRO A 292 19.18 7.17 -1.67
CA PRO A 292 20.62 7.38 -1.69
C PRO A 292 21.23 7.46 -0.28
N SER A 293 20.47 7.96 0.70
CA SER A 293 21.00 8.33 2.02
C SER A 293 20.80 7.27 3.10
N ASN A 294 19.78 6.42 2.97
CA ASN A 294 19.38 5.42 3.96
C ASN A 294 18.52 4.32 3.31
N SER A 295 18.16 3.33 4.11
CA SER A 295 17.11 2.37 3.80
C SER A 295 16.33 2.01 5.07
N THR A 296 15.04 1.81 4.90
CA THR A 296 14.13 1.40 5.97
C THR A 296 13.28 0.24 5.51
N GLY A 297 12.84 -0.58 6.46
CA GLY A 297 11.97 -1.72 6.21
C GLY A 297 10.63 -1.50 6.87
N ARG A 298 9.58 -2.05 6.29
CA ARG A 298 8.29 -2.24 6.95
C ARG A 298 7.72 -3.60 6.58
N VAL A 299 7.20 -4.31 7.56
CA VAL A 299 6.45 -5.54 7.33
C VAL A 299 5.08 -5.43 7.97
N GLU A 300 4.08 -5.91 7.26
CA GLU A 300 2.70 -5.97 7.71
C GLU A 300 2.19 -7.40 7.58
N LYS A 301 1.62 -7.92 8.68
CA LYS A 301 1.02 -9.25 8.78
C LYS A 301 -0.48 -9.16 8.61
N PHE A 302 -1.06 -10.00 7.75
CA PHE A 302 -2.49 -10.02 7.48
C PHE A 302 -3.13 -11.38 7.70
N SER A 303 -4.34 -11.35 8.27
CA SER A 303 -5.26 -12.49 8.30
C SER A 303 -6.65 -12.04 7.86
N SER A 304 -7.24 -12.78 6.92
CA SER A 304 -8.58 -12.48 6.38
C SER A 304 -8.74 -11.02 5.90
N GLY A 305 -7.66 -10.41 5.40
CA GLY A 305 -7.63 -9.02 4.91
C GLY A 305 -7.59 -7.94 6.00
N ALA A 306 -7.47 -8.31 7.27
CA ALA A 306 -7.20 -7.41 8.38
C ALA A 306 -5.69 -7.35 8.65
N LEU A 307 -5.16 -6.14 8.88
CA LEU A 307 -3.84 -5.95 9.46
C LEU A 307 -3.88 -6.51 10.88
N ILE A 308 -3.00 -7.46 11.18
CA ILE A 308 -2.82 -8.03 12.53
C ILE A 308 -1.68 -7.30 13.22
N ASP A 309 -0.60 -7.06 12.48
CA ASP A 309 0.67 -6.62 13.04
C ASP A 309 1.46 -5.81 12.03
N SER A 310 2.27 -4.86 12.50
CA SER A 310 3.16 -4.08 11.64
C SER A 310 4.43 -3.70 12.38
N TYR A 311 5.55 -3.89 11.71
CA TYR A 311 6.86 -3.57 12.24
C TYR A 311 7.63 -2.67 11.25
N VAL A 312 8.38 -1.70 11.78
CA VAL A 312 9.21 -0.77 11.01
C VAL A 312 10.66 -0.89 11.48
N PHE A 313 11.58 -0.92 10.52
CA PHE A 313 13.01 -1.08 10.72
C PHE A 313 13.74 0.13 10.12
N GLU A 314 14.78 0.61 10.78
CA GLU A 314 15.64 1.66 10.26
C GLU A 314 17.07 1.17 10.15
N THR A 315 17.72 1.41 9.01
CA THR A 315 19.16 1.18 8.88
C THR A 315 19.89 2.40 8.37
N ARG A 316 21.21 2.38 8.56
CA ARG A 316 22.12 3.43 8.08
C ARG A 316 22.82 3.02 6.78
N ASN A 317 22.36 1.97 6.12
CA ASN A 317 22.96 1.53 4.87
C ASN A 317 22.73 2.56 3.76
N ARG A 318 23.80 2.82 3.00
CA ARG A 318 23.79 3.80 1.91
C ARG A 318 23.95 3.09 0.58
N PHE A 319 22.96 3.22 -0.29
CA PHE A 319 22.94 2.66 -1.65
C PHE A 319 23.15 3.71 -2.75
N ARG A 320 23.42 4.97 -2.41
CA ARG A 320 23.62 6.07 -3.38
C ARG A 320 24.41 5.68 -4.62
N ASN A 321 23.78 5.85 -5.77
CA ASN A 321 24.33 5.63 -7.11
C ASN A 321 24.91 4.22 -7.30
N ARG A 322 24.28 3.22 -6.68
CA ARG A 322 24.66 1.81 -6.83
C ARG A 322 23.57 1.06 -7.55
N GLU A 323 24.00 0.14 -8.41
CA GLU A 323 23.12 -0.93 -8.86
C GLU A 323 22.86 -1.88 -7.70
N ILE A 324 21.59 -2.06 -7.38
CA ILE A 324 21.11 -3.05 -6.42
C ILE A 324 20.41 -4.17 -7.17
N SER A 325 20.59 -5.40 -6.71
CA SER A 325 19.76 -6.55 -7.06
C SER A 325 18.59 -6.60 -6.07
N VAL A 326 17.38 -6.75 -6.59
CA VAL A 326 16.18 -7.03 -5.80
C VAL A 326 15.82 -8.49 -6.01
N GLY A 327 15.64 -9.25 -4.93
CA GLY A 327 15.44 -10.68 -5.02
C GLY A 327 14.72 -11.29 -3.82
N PHE A 328 14.60 -12.61 -3.86
CA PHE A 328 14.03 -13.41 -2.79
C PHE A 328 14.89 -14.64 -2.54
N GLY A 329 14.76 -15.20 -1.35
CA GLY A 329 15.46 -16.42 -1.00
C GLY A 329 14.81 -17.20 0.13
N GLN A 330 15.39 -18.35 0.40
CA GLN A 330 15.17 -19.20 1.56
C GLN A 330 16.54 -19.49 2.16
N ALA A 331 16.63 -19.57 3.49
CA ALA A 331 17.83 -20.05 4.14
C ALA A 331 17.51 -20.94 5.35
N ASN A 332 18.49 -21.76 5.70
CA ASN A 332 18.52 -22.55 6.91
C ASN A 332 19.82 -22.21 7.64
N ALA A 333 19.69 -21.75 8.88
CA ALA A 333 20.82 -21.33 9.72
C ALA A 333 21.18 -22.38 10.77
N ASP A 334 20.28 -23.33 11.05
CA ASP A 334 20.48 -24.36 12.05
C ASP A 334 21.46 -25.44 11.58
N PHE A 335 22.02 -26.16 12.54
CA PHE A 335 22.91 -27.30 12.28
C PHE A 335 22.10 -28.59 12.19
N PHE A 336 22.42 -29.45 11.22
CA PHE A 336 21.75 -30.75 11.03
C PHE A 336 20.22 -30.68 10.86
N ALA A 337 19.70 -29.59 10.29
CA ALA A 337 18.28 -29.38 10.13
C ALA A 337 17.85 -29.46 8.66
N THR A 338 16.58 -29.80 8.42
CA THR A 338 15.96 -29.73 7.10
C THR A 338 14.75 -28.83 7.15
N VAL A 339 14.75 -27.82 6.27
CA VAL A 339 13.70 -26.81 6.19
C VAL A 339 13.00 -26.91 4.85
N ASN A 340 11.68 -27.05 4.90
CA ASN A 340 10.79 -27.11 3.75
C ASN A 340 10.01 -25.81 3.60
N LEU A 341 10.31 -25.03 2.57
CA LEU A 341 9.52 -23.86 2.21
C LEU A 341 8.41 -24.25 1.24
N LEU A 342 7.21 -23.80 1.55
CA LEU A 342 6.17 -23.56 0.56
C LEU A 342 5.67 -22.12 0.71
N ALA A 343 5.97 -21.27 -0.26
CA ALA A 343 5.53 -19.89 -0.31
C ALA A 343 4.90 -19.55 -1.67
N TYR A 344 4.06 -18.53 -1.66
CA TYR A 344 3.42 -17.97 -2.85
C TYR A 344 3.67 -16.47 -2.88
N ILE A 345 4.37 -15.96 -3.88
CA ILE A 345 4.52 -14.52 -4.10
C ILE A 345 3.40 -14.09 -5.07
N ASP A 346 2.54 -13.18 -4.61
CA ASP A 346 1.41 -12.69 -5.40
C ASP A 346 1.90 -11.70 -6.46
N TRP A 347 2.73 -10.73 -6.06
CA TRP A 347 3.33 -9.74 -6.95
C TRP A 347 4.48 -9.03 -6.25
N VAL A 348 5.35 -8.41 -7.05
CA VAL A 348 6.38 -7.46 -6.60
C VAL A 348 6.28 -6.20 -7.44
N TYR A 349 6.41 -5.04 -6.80
CA TYR A 349 6.55 -3.77 -7.51
C TYR A 349 7.64 -2.90 -6.93
N ILE A 350 8.22 -2.06 -7.79
CA ILE A 350 9.14 -0.99 -7.41
C ILE A 350 8.55 0.32 -7.91
N VAL A 351 8.39 1.29 -7.02
CA VAL A 351 7.85 2.61 -7.33
C VAL A 351 8.79 3.68 -6.83
N ARG A 352 8.95 4.76 -7.59
CA ARG A 352 9.61 5.96 -7.09
C ARG A 352 8.79 6.55 -5.95
N HIS A 353 9.46 6.90 -4.86
CA HIS A 353 8.86 7.58 -3.72
C HIS A 353 8.92 9.09 -3.96
N ALA A 354 7.89 9.76 -3.47
CA ALA A 354 7.86 11.20 -3.26
C ALA A 354 6.99 11.44 -2.02
N ASP A 355 7.27 12.51 -1.30
CA ASP A 355 6.43 13.00 -0.23
C ASP A 355 5.20 13.70 -0.83
N TYR A 356 4.03 13.18 -0.49
CA TYR A 356 2.76 13.70 -0.97
C TYR A 356 1.66 13.51 0.07
N SER A 357 0.59 14.29 -0.04
CA SER A 357 -0.70 14.00 0.61
C SER A 357 -1.75 13.65 -0.43
N ALA A 358 -2.64 12.72 -0.10
CA ALA A 358 -3.79 12.36 -0.94
C ALA A 358 -5.04 12.29 -0.07
N GLU A 359 -5.98 13.21 -0.31
CA GLU A 359 -7.14 13.41 0.55
C GLU A 359 -8.43 13.35 -0.25
N VAL A 360 -9.45 12.67 0.29
CA VAL A 360 -10.79 12.68 -0.29
C VAL A 360 -11.43 14.04 -0.03
N ILE A 361 -11.67 14.80 -1.10
CA ILE A 361 -12.31 16.13 -1.04
C ILE A 361 -13.78 16.11 -1.42
N GLY A 362 -14.23 15.07 -2.11
CA GLY A 362 -15.61 14.93 -2.55
C GLY A 362 -15.97 13.50 -2.92
N MET A 363 -17.24 13.17 -2.80
CA MET A 363 -17.82 11.95 -3.35
C MET A 363 -19.22 12.26 -3.84
N GLY A 364 -19.64 11.60 -4.91
CA GLY A 364 -20.98 11.81 -5.44
C GLY A 364 -21.41 10.72 -6.41
N ALA A 365 -22.56 10.96 -7.00
CA ALA A 365 -23.11 10.20 -8.11
C ALA A 365 -23.32 11.14 -9.30
N GLU A 366 -23.06 10.65 -10.50
CA GLU A 366 -23.48 11.31 -11.73
C GLU A 366 -24.73 10.59 -12.25
N CYS A 367 -25.74 11.41 -12.49
CA CYS A 367 -27.06 11.04 -12.95
C CYS A 367 -27.17 11.32 -14.45
N SER A 368 -27.71 10.36 -15.18
CA SER A 368 -28.23 10.62 -16.53
C SER A 368 -29.69 10.99 -16.38
N PHE A 369 -30.06 12.17 -16.88
CA PHE A 369 -31.46 12.49 -17.12
C PHE A 369 -31.80 11.96 -18.51
N ASN A 370 -32.67 10.95 -18.56
CA ASN A 370 -33.27 10.51 -19.81
C ASN A 370 -34.29 11.53 -20.30
#